data_AF-A0A1W9IQ92-F1
#
_entry.id   AF-A0A1W9IQ92-F1
#
_cell.length_a   1.000
_cell.length_b   1.000
_cell.length_c   1.000
_cell.angle_alpha   90.00
_cell.angle_beta   90.00
_cell.angle_gamma   90.00
#
_symmetry.space_group_name_H-M   'P 1'
#
loop_
_entity.id
_entity.type
_entity.pdbx_description
1 polymer ?
#
loop_
_entity_poly.entity_id
_entity_poly.type
_entity_poly.pdbx_seq_one_letter_code
_entity_poly.pdbx_strand_id
1 'polypeptide(L)'
;MSYPTKGNAHITANRAAFMEAYARARAALTRIPGVLDVGFGHVQTGGEFRAGLGFLAFVREKRDVRTLEPAERIPGTFEGYRVDVRVPQKLREYETNPDYAGGNDQPETVIKGGIQIEPRKKSKPQTGPCMVAGTLGCIVRKRGGGDGDDNVYLLTNAHVLEGFKEDIDKCGPGDYVYHPYASKIGKDPGVRLGSIKYPLVKEPDFPYIDCGIARIDVGSWCCDSTCGPNRLEYVAEIRGLGPDTTPVPAYRNWIRDVRDVRGDSTMMVVVTRNARDEPTSDDAALRTALAGATDAHRVRKVGRSTGRTTGIVIGVNVLGVGHIDGRGPEVYLRELIEIVLDPAYDGGPNVPRGFNRLGRRNFAEDGDSGSIVVDNTNQAIGMIFGGPEFRMAGNDFHLSWACHIVPVLDKLQIYIPTKDKLGRNHGSDGATDGSGEALHAAGAALPDVPGKEVFASTSIATKQPRPDLEFDSVRERLRKSTAGDELFRAFTEHQREISCIVRHTRAGKVAWHRLQGPAFLASTIGHLRGESNRMPSEIRGVQRATLLRRLRTVLMNEGGVSLRQALERHGDTLLQLADAETFVDCLEILRDLETAEAGA
;
A
#
# COMPACT_ATOMS: atom_id res chain seq x y z
N MET A 1 37.85 7.48 0.84
CA MET A 1 37.69 8.83 1.40
C MET A 1 36.43 8.83 2.24
N SER A 2 36.49 9.20 3.52
CA SER A 2 35.30 9.32 4.36
C SER A 2 34.54 10.57 3.93
N TYR A 3 33.31 10.41 3.42
CA TYR A 3 32.44 11.56 3.15
C TYR A 3 32.12 12.26 4.48
N PRO A 4 32.07 13.60 4.54
CA PRO A 4 31.60 14.29 5.73
C PRO A 4 30.20 13.80 6.10
N THR A 5 29.98 13.49 7.37
CA THR A 5 28.71 12.95 7.88
C THR A 5 27.58 13.96 7.65
N LYS A 6 26.61 13.60 6.82
CA LYS A 6 25.37 14.37 6.58
C LYS A 6 24.39 14.07 7.71
N GLY A 7 24.44 14.89 8.75
CA GLY A 7 23.55 14.78 9.91
C GLY A 7 22.17 15.41 9.69
N ASN A 8 21.39 15.45 10.78
CA ASN A 8 20.02 15.97 10.83
C ASN A 8 19.85 17.37 10.21
N ALA A 9 20.79 18.29 10.44
CA ALA A 9 20.74 19.63 9.86
C ALA A 9 20.76 19.61 8.32
N HIS A 10 21.58 18.73 7.71
CA HIS A 10 21.61 18.54 6.27
C HIS A 10 20.30 17.91 5.77
N ILE A 11 19.76 16.91 6.48
CA ILE A 11 18.50 16.27 6.09
C ILE A 11 17.35 17.27 6.09
N THR A 12 17.25 18.12 7.12
CA THR A 12 16.24 19.19 7.17
C THR A 12 16.40 20.19 6.03
N ALA A 13 17.64 20.63 5.76
CA ALA A 13 17.92 21.62 4.71
C ALA A 13 17.77 21.05 3.29
N ASN A 14 17.99 19.75 3.11
CA ASN A 14 18.00 19.10 1.79
C ASN A 14 17.34 17.71 1.83
N ARG A 15 16.02 17.70 2.05
CA ARG A 15 15.20 16.50 2.09
C ARG A 15 15.15 15.75 0.75
N ALA A 16 15.14 16.48 -0.37
CA ALA A 16 15.18 15.89 -1.71
C ALA A 16 16.45 15.04 -1.91
N ALA A 17 17.63 15.59 -1.59
CA ALA A 17 18.88 14.83 -1.68
C ALA A 17 18.91 13.62 -0.74
N PHE A 18 18.29 13.72 0.45
CA PHE A 18 18.16 12.58 1.36
C PHE A 18 17.30 11.46 0.72
N MET A 19 16.19 11.80 0.08
CA MET A 19 15.30 10.82 -0.57
C MET A 19 15.89 10.23 -1.85
N GLU A 20 16.62 11.01 -2.64
CA GLU A 20 17.39 10.49 -3.77
C GLU A 20 18.49 9.53 -3.31
N ALA A 21 19.20 9.87 -2.24
CA ALA A 21 20.19 8.99 -1.63
C ALA A 21 19.55 7.73 -1.03
N TYR A 22 18.35 7.83 -0.45
CA TYR A 22 17.59 6.68 0.03
C TYR A 22 17.25 5.72 -1.12
N ALA A 23 16.79 6.21 -2.27
CA ALA A 23 16.50 5.36 -3.43
C ALA A 23 17.73 4.58 -3.90
N ARG A 24 18.90 5.23 -3.94
CA ARG A 24 20.18 4.58 -4.25
C ARG A 24 20.64 3.62 -3.15
N ALA A 25 20.48 4.00 -1.88
CA ALA A 25 20.81 3.17 -0.73
C ALA A 25 19.99 1.89 -0.73
N ARG A 26 18.68 1.98 -1.00
CA ARG A 26 17.80 0.81 -1.12
C ARG A 26 18.26 -0.12 -2.23
N ALA A 27 18.58 0.42 -3.41
CA ALA A 27 19.08 -0.38 -4.54
C ALA A 27 20.46 -1.03 -4.26
N ALA A 28 21.35 -0.32 -3.56
CA ALA A 28 22.72 -0.79 -3.30
C ALA A 28 22.80 -1.74 -2.10
N LEU A 29 22.21 -1.37 -0.97
CA LEU A 29 22.32 -2.12 0.29
C LEU A 29 21.54 -3.44 0.24
N THR A 30 20.42 -3.52 -0.48
CA THR A 30 19.69 -4.80 -0.67
C THR A 30 20.50 -5.82 -1.48
N ARG A 31 21.55 -5.41 -2.21
CA ARG A 31 22.47 -6.35 -2.88
C ARG A 31 23.49 -6.98 -1.94
N ILE A 32 23.63 -6.47 -0.72
CA ILE A 32 24.52 -7.04 0.29
C ILE A 32 23.89 -8.34 0.80
N PRO A 33 24.62 -9.48 0.77
CA PRO A 33 24.11 -10.75 1.27
C PRO A 33 23.59 -10.62 2.71
N GLY A 34 22.36 -11.10 2.93
CA GLY A 34 21.70 -11.06 4.23
C GLY A 34 20.82 -9.83 4.49
N VAL A 35 20.88 -8.79 3.64
CA VAL A 35 19.95 -7.65 3.68
C VAL A 35 18.63 -8.04 3.02
N LEU A 36 17.52 -7.86 3.74
CA LEU A 36 16.17 -8.24 3.35
C LEU A 36 15.38 -7.09 2.71
N ASP A 37 15.57 -5.87 3.20
CA ASP A 37 14.98 -4.62 2.69
C ASP A 37 15.68 -3.41 3.32
N VAL A 38 15.37 -2.22 2.82
CA VAL A 38 15.86 -0.95 3.35
C VAL A 38 14.72 0.04 3.45
N GLY A 39 14.48 0.55 4.66
CA GLY A 39 13.57 1.67 4.93
C GLY A 39 14.32 2.93 5.33
N PHE A 40 13.61 3.94 5.84
CA PHE A 40 14.22 5.14 6.42
C PHE A 40 13.47 5.55 7.68
N GLY A 41 14.19 6.11 8.65
CA GLY A 41 13.61 6.38 9.96
C GLY A 41 14.60 6.83 11.00
N HIS A 42 14.14 6.88 12.24
CA HIS A 42 14.99 7.08 13.41
C HIS A 42 15.91 5.88 13.60
N VAL A 43 17.21 6.14 13.71
CA VAL A 43 18.23 5.09 13.89
C VAL A 43 18.21 4.53 15.30
N GLN A 44 18.53 3.25 15.46
CA GLN A 44 18.66 2.56 16.74
C GLN A 44 20.13 2.25 17.06
N THR A 45 20.48 2.15 18.33
CA THR A 45 21.77 1.63 18.80
C THR A 45 21.55 0.91 20.12
N GLY A 46 21.97 -0.35 20.21
CA GLY A 46 21.69 -1.17 21.40
C GLY A 46 20.22 -1.58 21.55
N GLY A 47 19.41 -1.45 20.50
CA GLY A 47 17.96 -1.67 20.57
C GLY A 47 17.16 -0.41 20.96
N GLU A 48 17.84 0.71 21.18
CA GLU A 48 17.23 1.97 21.62
C GLU A 48 17.32 3.02 20.53
N PHE A 49 16.25 3.78 20.35
CA PHE A 49 16.21 4.85 19.35
C PHE A 49 17.11 6.02 19.73
N ARG A 50 17.82 6.56 18.75
CA ARG A 50 18.70 7.72 18.89
C ARG A 50 18.08 8.92 18.18
N ALA A 51 18.53 10.11 18.57
CA ALA A 51 18.18 11.33 17.88
C ALA A 51 18.81 11.34 16.48
N GLY A 52 17.98 11.19 15.45
CA GLY A 52 18.36 11.44 14.06
C GLY A 52 17.92 10.39 13.07
N LEU A 53 17.88 10.82 11.81
CA LEU A 53 17.38 10.03 10.70
C LEU A 53 18.52 9.31 9.96
N GLY A 54 18.19 8.15 9.42
CA GLY A 54 19.08 7.36 8.58
C GLY A 54 18.31 6.33 7.76
N PHE A 55 19.08 5.51 7.05
CA PHE A 55 18.56 4.35 6.34
C PHE A 55 18.54 3.15 7.28
N LEU A 56 17.48 2.35 7.18
CA LEU A 56 17.23 1.19 8.05
C LEU A 56 17.40 -0.08 7.23
N ALA A 57 18.60 -0.68 7.25
CA ALA A 57 18.86 -1.95 6.58
C ALA A 57 18.35 -3.11 7.46
N PHE A 58 17.40 -3.89 6.95
CA PHE A 58 16.82 -5.01 7.68
C PHE A 58 17.57 -6.31 7.36
N VAL A 59 17.95 -7.07 8.38
CA VAL A 59 18.63 -8.37 8.26
C VAL A 59 17.89 -9.44 9.04
N ARG A 60 18.08 -10.72 8.69
CA ARG A 60 17.45 -11.84 9.40
C ARG A 60 17.92 -11.94 10.86
N GLU A 61 19.22 -11.73 11.08
CA GLU A 61 19.84 -11.78 12.39
C GLU A 61 21.07 -10.85 12.42
N LYS A 62 21.46 -10.39 13.59
CA LYS A 62 22.70 -9.62 13.78
C LYS A 62 23.84 -10.57 14.11
N ARG A 63 24.90 -10.53 13.31
CA ARG A 63 26.17 -11.26 13.55
C ARG A 63 27.25 -10.27 13.96
N ASP A 64 28.24 -10.76 14.72
CA ASP A 64 29.42 -9.98 15.06
C ASP A 64 30.17 -9.58 13.78
N VAL A 65 30.50 -8.30 13.62
CA VAL A 65 31.21 -7.80 12.43
C VAL A 65 32.54 -8.52 12.17
N ARG A 66 33.17 -9.06 13.21
CA ARG A 66 34.43 -9.83 13.13
C ARG A 66 34.23 -11.20 12.47
N THR A 67 33.01 -11.74 12.50
CA THR A 67 32.65 -13.03 11.89
C THR A 67 31.98 -12.87 10.53
N LEU A 68 31.84 -11.63 10.04
CA LEU A 68 31.29 -11.31 8.73
C LEU A 68 32.39 -11.20 7.68
N GLU A 69 32.17 -11.83 6.53
CA GLU A 69 32.99 -11.61 5.34
C GLU A 69 32.86 -10.14 4.88
N PRO A 70 33.91 -9.54 4.29
CA PRO A 70 33.85 -8.14 3.86
C PRO A 70 32.64 -7.80 2.97
N ALA A 71 32.19 -8.74 2.14
CA ALA A 71 31.03 -8.58 1.27
C ALA A 71 29.68 -8.61 2.01
N GLU A 72 29.61 -9.19 3.22
CA GLU A 72 28.41 -9.23 4.06
C GLU A 72 28.29 -8.00 4.97
N ARG A 73 29.34 -7.17 5.05
CA ARG A 73 29.39 -6.03 5.97
C ARG A 73 28.57 -4.86 5.42
N ILE A 74 27.51 -4.53 6.13
CA ILE A 74 26.72 -3.33 5.87
C ILE A 74 27.53 -2.10 6.35
N PRO A 75 27.74 -1.09 5.49
CA PRO A 75 28.49 0.10 5.89
C PRO A 75 27.71 0.90 6.92
N GLY A 76 28.38 1.53 7.88
CA GLY A 76 27.72 2.41 8.87
C GLY A 76 27.21 3.74 8.28
N THR A 77 27.63 4.07 7.06
CA THR A 77 27.13 5.23 6.31
C THR A 77 26.99 4.93 4.82
N PHE A 78 26.06 5.62 4.15
CA PHE A 78 25.87 5.59 2.70
C PHE A 78 25.72 7.02 2.19
N GLU A 79 26.60 7.45 1.28
CA GLU A 79 26.66 8.83 0.76
C GLU A 79 26.69 9.92 1.84
N GLY A 80 27.27 9.60 3.01
CA GLY A 80 27.37 10.47 4.19
C GLY A 80 26.18 10.37 5.16
N TYR A 81 25.09 9.71 4.81
CA TYR A 81 23.96 9.46 5.72
C TYR A 81 24.20 8.20 6.54
N ARG A 82 23.63 8.13 7.75
CA ARG A 82 23.76 6.97 8.63
C ARG A 82 22.97 5.78 8.07
N VAL A 83 23.53 4.58 8.25
CA VAL A 83 22.84 3.30 8.01
C VAL A 83 22.79 2.57 9.34
N ASP A 84 21.58 2.21 9.74
CA ASP A 84 21.30 1.37 10.90
C ASP A 84 20.91 -0.03 10.44
N VAL A 85 21.25 -1.03 11.24
CA VAL A 85 20.93 -2.44 10.98
C VAL A 85 19.86 -2.88 11.97
N ARG A 86 18.68 -3.24 11.46
CA ARG A 86 17.53 -3.70 12.26
C ARG A 86 17.19 -5.16 11.93
N VAL A 87 16.64 -5.87 12.91
CA VAL A 87 15.99 -7.16 12.67
C VAL A 87 14.48 -6.89 12.59
N PRO A 88 13.76 -7.44 11.58
CA PRO A 88 12.31 -7.33 11.49
C PRO A 88 11.65 -7.78 12.79
N GLN A 89 10.75 -6.95 13.31
CA GLN A 89 10.00 -7.31 14.51
C GLN A 89 8.85 -8.24 14.14
N LYS A 90 8.47 -9.12 15.06
CA LYS A 90 7.32 -10.01 14.87
C LYS A 90 6.03 -9.27 15.16
N LEU A 91 5.05 -9.39 14.28
CA LEU A 91 3.68 -8.95 14.50
C LEU A 91 3.15 -9.64 15.77
N ARG A 92 2.58 -8.87 16.68
CA ARG A 92 1.97 -9.43 17.89
C ARG A 92 0.80 -10.32 17.50
N GLU A 93 0.93 -11.61 17.80
CA GLU A 93 -0.19 -12.54 17.72
C GLU A 93 -1.15 -12.26 18.89
N TYR A 94 -2.44 -12.26 18.60
CA TYR A 94 -3.46 -11.90 19.58
C TYR A 94 -3.54 -12.95 20.69
N GLU A 95 -3.01 -12.66 21.87
CA GLU A 95 -3.52 -13.27 23.09
C GLU A 95 -4.93 -12.72 23.28
N THR A 96 -5.92 -13.60 23.20
CA THR A 96 -7.31 -13.27 23.45
C THR A 96 -7.44 -12.68 24.86
N ASN A 97 -7.41 -11.36 24.99
CA ASN A 97 -7.95 -10.76 26.19
C ASN A 97 -9.48 -10.79 26.04
N PRO A 98 -10.22 -11.57 26.85
CA PRO A 98 -11.67 -11.59 26.82
C PRO A 98 -12.28 -10.21 27.15
N ASP A 99 -11.48 -9.27 27.65
CA ASP A 99 -11.87 -7.88 27.90
C ASP A 99 -11.33 -6.97 26.79
N TYR A 100 -12.05 -6.92 25.66
CA TYR A 100 -11.93 -5.82 24.70
C TYR A 100 -12.37 -4.51 25.38
N ALA A 101 -11.46 -3.92 26.14
CA ALA A 101 -11.70 -2.67 26.84
C ALA A 101 -11.77 -1.50 25.86
N GLY A 102 -12.69 -0.56 26.14
CA GLY A 102 -12.77 0.71 25.43
C GLY A 102 -13.66 0.73 24.19
N GLY A 103 -14.42 -0.33 23.87
CA GLY A 103 -15.44 -0.26 22.83
C GLY A 103 -16.53 0.78 23.13
N ASN A 104 -17.19 1.29 22.08
CA ASN A 104 -18.35 2.18 22.21
C ASN A 104 -19.59 1.46 21.72
N ASP A 105 -20.46 1.08 22.65
CA ASP A 105 -21.75 0.43 22.37
C ASP A 105 -22.87 1.47 22.10
N GLN A 106 -22.54 2.77 22.07
CA GLN A 106 -23.51 3.80 21.71
C GLN A 106 -23.78 3.76 20.20
N PRO A 107 -25.05 3.65 19.78
CA PRO A 107 -25.40 3.65 18.37
C PRO A 107 -25.21 5.03 17.74
N GLU A 108 -24.61 5.05 16.55
CA GLU A 108 -24.50 6.23 15.70
C GLU A 108 -25.68 6.25 14.72
N THR A 109 -26.44 7.35 14.72
CA THR A 109 -27.54 7.57 13.78
C THR A 109 -27.06 7.86 12.36
N VAL A 110 -25.83 8.35 12.22
CA VAL A 110 -25.18 8.65 10.94
C VAL A 110 -23.83 7.94 10.89
N ILE A 111 -23.65 7.07 9.90
CA ILE A 111 -22.44 6.27 9.73
C ILE A 111 -21.28 7.14 9.25
N LYS A 112 -20.15 7.07 9.96
CA LYS A 112 -18.96 7.89 9.72
C LYS A 112 -17.70 7.16 10.18
N GLY A 113 -16.51 7.55 9.70
CA GLY A 113 -15.26 6.89 10.09
C GLY A 113 -14.94 7.05 11.58
N GLY A 114 -14.11 6.15 12.11
CA GLY A 114 -13.71 6.06 13.52
C GLY A 114 -14.70 5.35 14.44
N ILE A 115 -15.83 4.87 13.92
CA ILE A 115 -16.83 4.12 14.70
C ILE A 115 -16.47 2.62 14.77
N GLN A 116 -17.01 1.93 15.77
CA GLN A 116 -16.89 0.48 15.89
C GLN A 116 -17.68 -0.23 14.79
N ILE A 117 -17.11 -1.26 14.19
CA ILE A 117 -17.82 -2.17 13.27
C ILE A 117 -17.50 -3.62 13.59
N GLU A 118 -18.42 -4.50 13.23
CA GLU A 118 -18.28 -5.94 13.43
C GLU A 118 -18.80 -6.72 12.22
N PRO A 119 -18.08 -7.77 11.77
CA PRO A 119 -18.58 -8.70 10.77
C PRO A 119 -19.42 -9.81 11.41
N ARG A 120 -20.44 -10.27 10.68
CA ARG A 120 -21.32 -11.36 11.09
C ARG A 120 -21.71 -12.22 9.90
N LYS A 121 -21.59 -13.54 10.08
CA LYS A 121 -22.13 -14.50 9.11
C LYS A 121 -23.64 -14.33 8.96
N LYS A 122 -24.12 -14.28 7.72
CA LYS A 122 -25.55 -14.28 7.40
C LYS A 122 -26.26 -15.53 7.93
N SER A 123 -25.54 -16.66 8.05
CA SER A 123 -26.08 -17.95 8.50
C SER A 123 -26.17 -18.12 10.02
N LYS A 124 -25.63 -17.19 10.82
CA LYS A 124 -25.64 -17.27 12.29
C LYS A 124 -26.73 -16.38 12.88
N PRO A 125 -27.21 -16.66 14.11
CA PRO A 125 -28.08 -15.75 14.83
C PRO A 125 -27.43 -14.36 14.90
N GLN A 126 -28.23 -13.33 14.65
CA GLN A 126 -27.74 -11.95 14.66
C GLN A 126 -27.39 -11.48 16.08
N THR A 127 -27.83 -12.22 17.10
CA THR A 127 -27.60 -11.98 18.53
C THR A 127 -26.63 -13.01 19.13
N GLY A 128 -25.75 -12.57 20.03
CA GLY A 128 -24.85 -13.46 20.81
C GLY A 128 -23.38 -13.01 20.78
N PRO A 129 -22.50 -13.62 21.59
CA PRO A 129 -21.12 -13.16 21.76
C PRO A 129 -20.32 -13.30 20.44
N CYS A 130 -20.05 -12.20 19.76
CA CYS A 130 -18.90 -12.09 18.87
C CYS A 130 -17.73 -11.51 19.65
N MET A 131 -16.55 -12.00 19.31
CA MET A 131 -15.31 -11.65 19.96
C MET A 131 -14.39 -10.87 19.01
N VAL A 132 -14.90 -10.32 17.90
CA VAL A 132 -14.10 -9.61 16.91
C VAL A 132 -14.82 -8.36 16.44
N ALA A 133 -14.34 -7.20 16.89
CA ALA A 133 -14.79 -5.90 16.42
C ALA A 133 -13.57 -5.02 16.08
N GLY A 134 -13.71 -4.22 15.03
CA GLY A 134 -12.68 -3.30 14.56
C GLY A 134 -13.22 -1.89 14.39
N THR A 135 -12.44 -1.07 13.69
CA THR A 135 -12.79 0.33 13.41
C THR A 135 -13.16 0.50 11.94
N LEU A 136 -14.23 1.24 11.67
CA LEU A 136 -14.51 1.77 10.34
C LEU A 136 -13.49 2.85 10.02
N GLY A 137 -12.63 2.64 9.03
CA GLY A 137 -11.63 3.60 8.63
C GLY A 137 -12.24 4.87 8.08
N CYS A 138 -12.90 4.76 6.93
CA CYS A 138 -13.62 5.87 6.31
C CYS A 138 -14.67 5.37 5.32
N ILE A 139 -15.49 6.30 4.83
CA ILE A 139 -16.38 6.06 3.69
C ILE A 139 -15.57 6.25 2.41
N VAL A 140 -15.73 5.33 1.46
CA VAL A 140 -15.05 5.33 0.16
C VAL A 140 -16.02 5.03 -0.97
N ARG A 141 -15.57 5.29 -2.19
CA ARG A 141 -16.29 4.93 -3.43
C ARG A 141 -15.37 4.19 -4.38
N LYS A 142 -15.93 3.34 -5.24
CA LYS A 142 -15.16 2.71 -6.31
C LYS A 142 -14.90 3.70 -7.43
N ARG A 143 -13.68 3.65 -7.99
CA ARG A 143 -13.31 4.41 -9.19
C ARG A 143 -14.13 3.91 -10.38
N GLY A 144 -14.61 4.84 -11.20
CA GLY A 144 -15.48 4.54 -12.33
C GLY A 144 -16.89 4.07 -11.95
N GLY A 145 -17.23 4.00 -10.66
CA GLY A 145 -18.62 3.90 -10.23
C GLY A 145 -19.31 5.27 -10.33
N GLY A 146 -20.63 5.28 -10.49
CA GLY A 146 -21.41 6.52 -10.48
C GLY A 146 -21.43 7.20 -9.11
N ASP A 147 -22.01 8.40 -9.03
CA ASP A 147 -22.18 9.14 -7.76
C ASP A 147 -23.38 8.67 -6.92
N GLY A 148 -24.04 7.59 -7.34
CA GLY A 148 -25.21 7.02 -6.69
C GLY A 148 -24.91 6.34 -5.36
N ASP A 149 -25.99 6.12 -4.60
CA ASP A 149 -25.99 5.43 -3.31
C ASP A 149 -25.53 3.96 -3.40
N ASP A 150 -25.53 3.38 -4.60
CA ASP A 150 -25.02 2.04 -4.89
C ASP A 150 -23.48 1.96 -4.96
N ASN A 151 -22.80 3.11 -5.04
CA ASN A 151 -21.34 3.23 -5.06
C ASN A 151 -20.75 3.71 -3.73
N VAL A 152 -21.37 3.38 -2.59
CA VAL A 152 -20.90 3.80 -1.26
C VAL A 152 -20.43 2.60 -0.46
N TYR A 153 -19.20 2.68 0.06
CA TYR A 153 -18.54 1.57 0.75
C TYR A 153 -17.88 2.04 2.05
N LEU A 154 -17.83 1.11 3.00
CA LEU A 154 -16.98 1.15 4.18
C LEU A 154 -15.58 0.69 3.80
N LEU A 155 -14.53 1.38 4.23
CA LEU A 155 -13.14 0.91 4.19
C LEU A 155 -12.65 0.53 5.59
N THR A 156 -12.08 -0.66 5.72
CA THR A 156 -11.40 -1.13 6.95
C THR A 156 -10.37 -2.20 6.58
N ASN A 157 -9.80 -2.91 7.55
CA ASN A 157 -8.90 -4.03 7.32
C ASN A 157 -9.66 -5.28 6.87
N ALA A 158 -9.03 -6.13 6.06
CA ALA A 158 -9.64 -7.39 5.65
C ALA A 158 -9.91 -8.27 6.86
N HIS A 159 -9.00 -8.32 7.81
CA HIS A 159 -9.21 -9.12 9.02
C HIS A 159 -10.36 -8.63 9.89
N VAL A 160 -10.69 -7.33 9.83
CA VAL A 160 -11.84 -6.78 10.56
C VAL A 160 -13.12 -7.29 9.91
N LEU A 161 -13.15 -7.48 8.59
CA LEU A 161 -14.31 -8.01 7.88
C LEU A 161 -14.40 -9.54 7.93
N GLU A 162 -13.28 -10.24 7.99
CA GLU A 162 -13.27 -11.71 8.03
C GLU A 162 -13.53 -12.29 9.42
N GLY A 163 -13.17 -11.55 10.47
CA GLY A 163 -13.11 -12.10 11.81
C GLY A 163 -11.79 -12.86 12.04
N PHE A 164 -11.21 -12.70 13.23
CA PHE A 164 -9.83 -13.12 13.53
C PHE A 164 -9.68 -14.44 14.29
N LYS A 165 -10.76 -15.18 14.56
CA LYS A 165 -10.68 -16.36 15.43
C LYS A 165 -10.79 -17.67 14.67
N GLU A 166 -9.90 -18.57 15.02
CA GLU A 166 -9.81 -19.94 14.51
C GLU A 166 -11.02 -20.82 14.86
N ASP A 167 -11.66 -20.56 16.01
CA ASP A 167 -12.88 -21.23 16.45
C ASP A 167 -14.17 -20.48 16.05
N ILE A 168 -14.03 -19.35 15.34
CA ILE A 168 -15.16 -18.60 14.80
C ILE A 168 -15.21 -18.85 13.30
N ASP A 169 -16.41 -19.21 12.86
CA ASP A 169 -16.82 -19.20 11.48
C ASP A 169 -16.45 -17.85 10.79
N LYS A 170 -15.34 -17.82 10.03
CA LYS A 170 -14.86 -16.61 9.31
C LYS A 170 -15.93 -16.07 8.37
N CYS A 171 -16.17 -14.77 8.43
CA CYS A 171 -17.05 -14.07 7.52
C CYS A 171 -16.39 -13.94 6.13
N GLY A 172 -17.21 -13.93 5.09
CA GLY A 172 -16.79 -13.74 3.72
C GLY A 172 -17.79 -12.90 2.95
N PRO A 173 -17.63 -12.78 1.62
CA PRO A 173 -18.50 -11.88 0.86
C PRO A 173 -19.96 -12.33 0.84
N GLY A 174 -20.84 -11.34 1.01
CA GLY A 174 -22.28 -11.56 1.25
C GLY A 174 -22.67 -11.64 2.72
N ASP A 175 -21.72 -11.87 3.63
CA ASP A 175 -21.93 -11.66 5.07
C ASP A 175 -22.05 -10.17 5.40
N TYR A 176 -22.46 -9.87 6.62
CA TYR A 176 -22.93 -8.53 6.98
C TYR A 176 -21.98 -7.82 7.93
N VAL A 177 -22.01 -6.49 7.88
CA VAL A 177 -21.31 -5.61 8.82
C VAL A 177 -22.34 -4.89 9.68
N TYR A 178 -22.08 -4.75 10.98
CA TYR A 178 -22.98 -4.13 11.96
C TYR A 178 -22.31 -2.97 12.73
N HIS A 179 -23.12 -2.03 13.21
CA HIS A 179 -22.73 -0.99 14.17
C HIS A 179 -23.86 -0.63 15.16
N PRO A 180 -23.55 -0.37 16.44
CA PRO A 180 -22.36 -0.87 17.13
C PRO A 180 -22.50 -2.40 17.26
N TYR A 181 -21.57 -3.06 17.93
CA TYR A 181 -21.77 -4.46 18.28
C TYR A 181 -22.64 -4.56 19.55
N ALA A 182 -23.46 -5.61 19.63
CA ALA A 182 -24.20 -6.07 20.81
C ALA A 182 -23.27 -6.34 22.01
N SER A 183 -23.61 -5.85 23.19
CA SER A 183 -22.89 -6.23 24.41
C SER A 183 -22.89 -7.77 24.60
N LYS A 184 -21.97 -8.30 25.43
CA LYS A 184 -21.97 -9.72 25.89
C LYS A 184 -23.33 -10.19 26.46
N ILE A 185 -24.29 -9.27 26.68
CA ILE A 185 -25.53 -9.44 27.46
C ILE A 185 -26.77 -8.99 26.65
N GLY A 186 -26.61 -8.38 25.46
CA GLY A 186 -27.68 -7.76 24.69
C GLY A 186 -28.37 -8.72 23.70
N LYS A 187 -29.70 -8.60 23.58
CA LYS A 187 -30.52 -9.34 22.59
C LYS A 187 -30.72 -8.59 21.27
N ASP A 188 -30.10 -7.42 21.09
CA ASP A 188 -30.27 -6.62 19.87
C ASP A 188 -28.98 -6.68 19.02
N PRO A 189 -29.05 -7.12 17.75
CA PRO A 189 -27.89 -7.25 16.87
C PRO A 189 -27.17 -5.95 16.49
N GLY A 190 -27.68 -4.78 16.90
CA GLY A 190 -27.21 -3.49 16.39
C GLY A 190 -27.70 -3.25 14.96
N VAL A 191 -27.30 -2.12 14.36
CA VAL A 191 -27.76 -1.74 13.02
C VAL A 191 -26.89 -2.41 11.97
N ARG A 192 -27.50 -3.21 11.09
CA ARG A 192 -26.81 -3.76 9.90
C ARG A 192 -26.43 -2.61 8.98
N LEU A 193 -25.15 -2.43 8.68
CA LEU A 193 -24.66 -1.39 7.78
C LEU A 193 -24.71 -1.81 6.32
N GLY A 194 -24.48 -3.10 6.05
CA GLY A 194 -24.53 -3.64 4.70
C GLY A 194 -23.73 -4.94 4.56
N SER A 195 -23.28 -5.25 3.34
CA SER A 195 -22.66 -6.54 3.02
C SER A 195 -21.19 -6.42 2.63
N ILE A 196 -20.38 -7.36 3.11
CA ILE A 196 -18.96 -7.50 2.77
C ILE A 196 -18.82 -7.76 1.27
N LYS A 197 -17.90 -7.05 0.62
CA LYS A 197 -17.59 -7.16 -0.81
C LYS A 197 -16.11 -7.48 -1.03
N TYR A 198 -15.81 -8.10 -2.17
CA TYR A 198 -14.44 -8.22 -2.64
C TYR A 198 -13.95 -6.90 -3.27
N PRO A 199 -12.63 -6.59 -3.16
CA PRO A 199 -11.59 -7.44 -2.57
C PRO A 199 -11.50 -7.40 -1.03
N LEU A 200 -11.15 -8.54 -0.43
CA LEU A 200 -10.54 -8.66 0.89
C LEU A 200 -9.08 -9.02 0.61
N VAL A 201 -8.16 -8.12 0.92
CA VAL A 201 -6.75 -8.27 0.56
C VAL A 201 -5.94 -8.39 1.83
N LYS A 202 -5.22 -9.50 1.94
CA LYS A 202 -4.14 -9.70 2.88
C LYS A 202 -2.98 -10.32 2.14
N GLU A 203 -2.06 -9.50 1.68
CA GLU A 203 -0.95 -9.96 0.84
C GLU A 203 0.37 -9.59 1.51
N PRO A 204 1.32 -10.54 1.64
CA PRO A 204 2.68 -10.26 2.09
C PRO A 204 3.51 -9.57 1.02
N ASP A 205 2.94 -9.42 -0.18
CA ASP A 205 3.59 -8.83 -1.33
C ASP A 205 4.01 -7.38 -1.04
N PHE A 206 4.68 -6.79 -2.01
CA PHE A 206 5.25 -5.46 -1.90
C PHE A 206 4.32 -4.42 -2.54
N PRO A 207 3.74 -3.48 -1.77
CA PRO A 207 3.75 -3.33 -0.31
C PRO A 207 2.75 -4.25 0.42
N TYR A 208 2.96 -4.48 1.72
CA TYR A 208 1.99 -5.23 2.53
C TYR A 208 0.68 -4.46 2.62
N ILE A 209 -0.42 -5.16 2.37
CA ILE A 209 -1.76 -4.59 2.39
C ILE A 209 -2.69 -5.52 3.15
N ASP A 210 -3.40 -4.94 4.12
CA ASP A 210 -4.52 -5.55 4.82
C ASP A 210 -5.73 -4.62 4.78
N CYS A 211 -6.61 -4.84 3.81
CA CYS A 211 -7.74 -3.96 3.54
C CYS A 211 -8.95 -4.70 2.95
N GLY A 212 -10.14 -4.18 3.23
CA GLY A 212 -11.38 -4.72 2.73
C GLY A 212 -12.47 -3.66 2.67
N ILE A 213 -13.45 -3.90 1.80
CA ILE A 213 -14.61 -3.02 1.65
C ILE A 213 -15.93 -3.74 1.89
N ALA A 214 -16.88 -3.03 2.47
CA ALA A 214 -18.27 -3.49 2.57
C ALA A 214 -19.19 -2.45 1.97
N ARG A 215 -20.15 -2.87 1.14
CA ARG A 215 -21.13 -1.93 0.57
C ARG A 215 -22.10 -1.51 1.66
N ILE A 216 -22.36 -0.21 1.76
CA ILE A 216 -23.40 0.33 2.65
C ILE A 216 -24.76 0.13 1.98
N ASP A 217 -25.75 -0.37 2.72
CA ASP A 217 -27.13 -0.44 2.26
C ASP A 217 -27.82 0.92 2.48
N VAL A 218 -27.41 1.94 1.72
CA VAL A 218 -28.01 3.27 1.77
C VAL A 218 -29.44 3.21 1.19
N GLY A 219 -30.45 3.63 1.96
CA GLY A 219 -31.86 3.58 1.58
C GLY A 219 -32.66 2.40 2.15
N SER A 220 -33.95 2.29 1.77
CA SER A 220 -34.88 1.28 2.32
C SER A 220 -34.37 -0.15 2.14
N TRP A 221 -34.38 -0.90 3.23
CA TRP A 221 -34.11 -2.34 3.20
C TRP A 221 -35.31 -3.07 2.63
N CYS A 222 -35.13 -3.79 1.52
CA CYS A 222 -36.12 -4.77 1.09
C CYS A 222 -35.52 -6.16 1.36
N CYS A 223 -35.85 -6.73 2.53
CA CYS A 223 -35.81 -8.17 2.72
C CYS A 223 -37.19 -8.70 2.34
N ASP A 224 -37.24 -9.62 1.37
CA ASP A 224 -38.39 -10.49 1.12
C ASP A 224 -39.75 -9.79 1.20
N SER A 225 -39.98 -8.86 0.27
CA SER A 225 -41.27 -8.20 -0.04
C SER A 225 -41.84 -7.15 0.92
N THR A 226 -41.10 -6.69 1.94
CA THR A 226 -41.51 -5.51 2.74
C THR A 226 -40.37 -4.52 2.87
N CYS A 227 -40.52 -3.33 2.27
CA CYS A 227 -39.53 -2.27 2.36
C CYS A 227 -39.79 -1.43 3.63
N GLY A 228 -38.85 -1.47 4.59
CA GLY A 228 -38.93 -0.70 5.83
C GLY A 228 -38.50 0.76 5.67
N PRO A 229 -38.99 1.69 6.50
CA PRO A 229 -38.68 3.13 6.42
C PRO A 229 -37.31 3.53 6.97
N ASN A 230 -36.52 2.61 7.53
CA ASN A 230 -35.24 2.94 8.16
C ASN A 230 -34.15 3.21 7.11
N ARG A 231 -33.96 4.49 6.80
CA ARG A 231 -32.88 5.00 5.95
C ARG A 231 -31.58 5.04 6.75
N LEU A 232 -30.57 4.29 6.32
CA LEU A 232 -29.20 4.49 6.79
C LEU A 232 -28.65 5.80 6.21
N GLU A 233 -28.22 6.70 7.08
CA GLU A 233 -27.51 7.92 6.71
C GLU A 233 -26.01 7.76 6.90
N TYR A 234 -25.22 8.40 6.05
CA TYR A 234 -23.75 8.38 6.14
C TYR A 234 -23.15 9.76 5.86
N VAL A 235 -21.97 9.99 6.40
CA VAL A 235 -21.11 11.14 6.06
C VAL A 235 -19.66 10.68 5.91
N ALA A 236 -18.91 11.28 4.98
CA ALA A 236 -17.49 10.98 4.78
C ALA A 236 -16.57 11.65 5.84
N GLU A 237 -17.14 12.06 6.98
CA GLU A 237 -16.38 12.56 8.13
C GLU A 237 -15.79 11.40 8.93
N ILE A 238 -14.73 11.71 9.67
CA ILE A 238 -14.18 10.85 10.71
C ILE A 238 -14.55 11.47 12.06
N ARG A 239 -15.22 10.69 12.90
CA ARG A 239 -15.72 11.12 14.22
C ARG A 239 -14.60 11.76 15.04
N GLY A 240 -14.72 13.03 15.40
CA GLY A 240 -13.78 13.68 16.33
C GLY A 240 -12.34 13.76 15.81
N LEU A 241 -12.14 13.75 14.49
CA LEU A 241 -10.82 13.83 13.88
C LEU A 241 -10.19 15.21 13.98
N GLY A 242 -10.95 16.29 13.87
CA GLY A 242 -10.42 17.67 13.90
C GLY A 242 -9.74 18.03 15.23
N PRO A 243 -8.82 19.01 15.29
CA PRO A 243 -8.01 19.35 16.47
C PRO A 243 -8.84 19.48 17.75
N ASP A 244 -8.24 19.23 18.91
CA ASP A 244 -8.92 19.28 20.22
C ASP A 244 -9.12 20.74 20.69
N THR A 245 -9.78 21.53 19.85
CA THR A 245 -10.07 22.95 20.04
C THR A 245 -11.57 23.12 19.92
N THR A 246 -12.28 23.31 21.03
CA THR A 246 -13.72 23.58 21.00
C THR A 246 -13.97 25.06 20.64
N PRO A 247 -14.87 25.37 19.70
CA PRO A 247 -15.57 24.48 18.78
C PRO A 247 -14.71 24.11 17.55
N VAL A 248 -14.75 22.83 17.17
CA VAL A 248 -14.11 22.35 15.94
C VAL A 248 -15.09 22.55 14.78
N PRO A 249 -14.78 23.37 13.77
CA PRO A 249 -15.64 23.45 12.59
C PRO A 249 -15.77 22.07 11.92
N ALA A 250 -16.98 21.68 11.52
CA ALA A 250 -17.26 20.35 10.96
C ALA A 250 -16.31 19.93 9.82
N TYR A 251 -15.83 20.88 9.00
CA TYR A 251 -14.87 20.60 7.92
C TYR A 251 -13.53 20.01 8.42
N ARG A 252 -13.15 20.22 9.69
CA ARG A 252 -11.92 19.64 10.26
C ARG A 252 -12.06 18.16 10.62
N ASN A 253 -13.25 17.58 10.53
CA ASN A 253 -13.45 16.13 10.63
C ASN A 253 -13.33 15.41 9.28
N TRP A 254 -13.12 16.14 8.19
CA TRP A 254 -12.98 15.56 6.86
C TRP A 254 -11.53 15.20 6.57
N ILE A 255 -11.35 14.08 5.87
CA ILE A 255 -10.13 13.83 5.12
C ILE A 255 -10.10 14.84 3.98
N ARG A 256 -9.00 15.59 3.87
CA ARG A 256 -8.84 16.66 2.88
C ARG A 256 -8.21 16.15 1.60
N ASP A 257 -7.27 15.22 1.71
CA ASP A 257 -6.58 14.59 0.59
C ASP A 257 -5.92 13.30 1.06
N VAL A 258 -5.11 12.71 0.20
CA VAL A 258 -4.24 11.57 0.47
C VAL A 258 -2.80 11.99 0.22
N ARG A 259 -1.87 11.52 1.06
CA ARG A 259 -0.46 11.83 0.97
C ARG A 259 0.34 10.53 0.90
N ASP A 260 1.12 10.38 -0.17
CA ASP A 260 2.07 9.27 -0.29
C ASP A 260 3.31 9.57 0.56
N VAL A 261 3.53 8.77 1.58
CA VAL A 261 4.66 8.93 2.49
C VAL A 261 5.87 8.06 2.15
N ARG A 262 5.77 7.15 1.16
CA ARG A 262 6.87 6.25 0.76
C ARG A 262 8.15 6.99 0.35
N GLY A 263 7.99 8.19 -0.21
CA GLY A 263 9.06 9.08 -0.65
C GLY A 263 9.17 10.39 0.16
N ASP A 264 8.47 10.51 1.29
CA ASP A 264 8.31 11.79 1.99
C ASP A 264 8.93 11.78 3.41
N SER A 265 10.14 12.33 3.52
CA SER A 265 10.83 12.45 4.82
C SER A 265 10.35 13.63 5.68
N THR A 266 9.42 14.47 5.21
CA THR A 266 8.96 15.62 5.98
C THR A 266 8.05 15.23 7.14
N MET A 267 7.46 14.02 7.09
CA MET A 267 6.62 13.46 8.15
C MET A 267 7.40 13.09 9.42
N MET A 268 8.73 12.99 9.33
CA MET A 268 9.56 12.58 10.45
C MET A 268 10.18 13.76 11.17
N VAL A 269 10.17 13.69 12.50
CA VAL A 269 10.81 14.68 13.36
C VAL A 269 12.33 14.61 13.16
N VAL A 270 12.93 15.74 12.80
CA VAL A 270 14.39 15.86 12.69
C VAL A 270 14.89 16.71 13.83
N VAL A 271 15.71 16.12 14.70
CA VAL A 271 16.18 16.81 15.91
C VAL A 271 17.53 17.43 15.68
N THR A 272 17.55 18.74 15.56
CA THR A 272 18.76 19.57 15.43
C THR A 272 19.20 20.05 16.81
N ARG A 273 19.59 19.16 17.72
CA ARG A 273 20.23 19.63 18.98
C ARG A 273 21.63 20.15 18.69
N ASN A 274 22.03 21.21 19.40
CA ASN A 274 23.43 21.64 19.48
C ASN A 274 24.25 20.55 20.19
N ALA A 275 25.45 20.29 19.68
CA ALA A 275 26.29 19.12 20.00
C ALA A 275 26.91 19.07 21.41
N ARG A 276 26.29 19.68 22.44
CA ARG A 276 26.90 19.79 23.79
C ARG A 276 26.16 19.13 24.95
N ASP A 277 24.98 18.54 24.72
CA ASP A 277 24.26 17.86 25.81
C ASP A 277 24.46 16.35 25.69
N GLU A 278 25.22 15.76 26.61
CA GLU A 278 25.32 14.30 26.73
C GLU A 278 23.93 13.70 27.03
N PRO A 279 23.49 12.68 26.28
CA PRO A 279 22.24 12.01 26.59
C PRO A 279 22.43 11.10 27.80
N THR A 280 21.84 11.46 28.94
CA THR A 280 21.69 10.56 30.09
C THR A 280 20.44 9.70 29.93
N SER A 281 20.64 8.38 29.88
CA SER A 281 19.66 7.30 29.66
C SER A 281 18.85 7.38 28.35
N ASP A 282 18.87 6.27 27.62
CA ASP A 282 18.62 6.21 26.18
C ASP A 282 17.15 6.37 25.75
N ASP A 283 16.18 6.38 26.68
CA ASP A 283 14.77 6.73 26.43
C ASP A 283 14.52 8.25 26.43
N ALA A 284 15.25 8.99 27.26
CA ALA A 284 15.09 10.44 27.39
C ALA A 284 15.47 11.18 26.10
N ALA A 285 16.43 10.64 25.35
CA ALA A 285 16.88 11.22 24.09
C ALA A 285 15.79 11.17 23.01
N LEU A 286 15.16 9.99 22.78
CA LEU A 286 14.04 9.88 21.85
C LEU A 286 12.83 10.66 22.37
N ARG A 287 12.48 10.56 23.65
CA ARG A 287 11.36 11.34 24.23
C ARG A 287 11.54 12.82 24.02
N THR A 288 12.73 13.35 24.28
CA THR A 288 12.94 14.78 24.10
C THR A 288 13.01 15.15 22.63
N ALA A 289 13.52 14.24 21.80
CA ALA A 289 13.51 14.43 20.37
C ALA A 289 12.07 14.56 19.82
N LEU A 290 11.21 13.63 20.21
CA LEU A 290 9.80 13.60 19.88
C LEU A 290 9.00 14.72 20.55
N ALA A 291 9.37 15.15 21.76
CA ALA A 291 8.75 16.31 22.42
C ALA A 291 9.00 17.62 21.66
N GLY A 292 10.04 17.68 20.83
CA GLY A 292 10.29 18.79 19.89
C GLY A 292 9.46 18.70 18.61
N ALA A 293 8.59 17.71 18.46
CA ALA A 293 7.71 17.59 17.30
C ALA A 293 6.76 18.78 17.22
N THR A 294 6.87 19.54 16.13
CA THR A 294 5.85 20.51 15.77
C THR A 294 4.62 19.81 15.21
N ASP A 295 3.52 20.55 15.09
CA ASP A 295 2.31 20.08 14.46
C ASP A 295 2.53 19.49 13.06
N ALA A 296 3.52 19.93 12.28
CA ALA A 296 3.78 19.36 10.96
C ALA A 296 4.16 17.86 10.96
N HIS A 297 4.66 17.33 12.09
CA HIS A 297 5.13 15.94 12.20
C HIS A 297 4.11 15.01 12.85
N ARG A 298 3.00 15.56 13.34
CA ARG A 298 1.99 14.83 14.08
C ARG A 298 1.02 14.14 13.14
N VAL A 299 0.67 12.92 13.52
CA VAL A 299 -0.38 12.14 12.88
C VAL A 299 -1.48 11.86 13.87
N ARG A 300 -2.70 11.66 13.37
CA ARG A 300 -3.88 11.41 14.18
C ARG A 300 -4.67 10.25 13.61
N LYS A 301 -5.34 9.51 14.49
CA LYS A 301 -6.34 8.52 14.12
C LYS A 301 -7.47 8.53 15.12
N VAL A 302 -8.61 7.99 14.74
CA VAL A 302 -9.73 7.72 15.65
C VAL A 302 -10.07 6.25 15.56
N GLY A 303 -9.88 5.53 16.66
CA GLY A 303 -10.12 4.09 16.76
C GLY A 303 -11.21 3.76 17.76
N ARG A 304 -11.84 2.58 17.62
CA ARG A 304 -12.92 2.16 18.52
C ARG A 304 -12.47 2.07 19.97
N SER A 305 -11.23 1.68 20.24
CA SER A 305 -10.74 1.26 21.56
C SER A 305 -10.04 2.38 22.30
N THR A 306 -9.23 3.15 21.58
CA THR A 306 -8.50 4.30 22.14
C THR A 306 -9.17 5.64 21.87
N GLY A 307 -10.15 5.69 20.97
CA GLY A 307 -10.69 6.96 20.48
C GLY A 307 -9.65 7.69 19.64
N ARG A 308 -9.68 9.02 19.72
CA ARG A 308 -8.70 9.88 19.05
C ARG A 308 -7.34 9.75 19.72
N THR A 309 -6.28 9.48 18.98
CA THR A 309 -4.90 9.61 19.48
C THR A 309 -4.04 10.44 18.53
N THR A 310 -3.00 11.06 19.08
CA THR A 310 -1.95 11.75 18.31
C THR A 310 -0.65 10.96 18.43
N GLY A 311 0.04 10.78 17.31
CA GLY A 311 1.28 10.02 17.20
C GLY A 311 2.32 10.73 16.36
N ILE A 312 3.49 10.10 16.26
CA ILE A 312 4.62 10.55 15.46
C ILE A 312 5.12 9.37 14.62
N VAL A 313 5.34 9.62 13.33
CA VAL A 313 5.97 8.64 12.43
C VAL A 313 7.46 8.59 12.72
N ILE A 314 7.97 7.39 13.01
CA ILE A 314 9.38 7.17 13.33
C ILE A 314 10.11 6.29 12.32
N GLY A 315 9.37 5.60 11.46
CA GLY A 315 9.92 4.83 10.35
C GLY A 315 8.93 4.69 9.21
N VAL A 316 9.45 4.67 7.99
CA VAL A 316 8.70 4.48 6.76
C VAL A 316 9.42 3.46 5.88
N ASN A 317 8.64 2.71 5.10
CA ASN A 317 9.10 1.56 4.34
C ASN A 317 9.77 0.50 5.23
N VAL A 318 9.24 0.33 6.45
CA VAL A 318 9.78 -0.58 7.48
C VAL A 318 9.41 -2.04 7.14
N LEU A 319 10.25 -2.99 7.57
CA LEU A 319 10.03 -4.42 7.43
C LEU A 319 9.58 -5.06 8.75
N GLY A 320 8.41 -5.67 8.76
CA GLY A 320 7.94 -6.57 9.82
C GLY A 320 7.98 -8.04 9.39
N VAL A 321 7.65 -8.94 10.31
CA VAL A 321 7.40 -10.36 10.01
C VAL A 321 6.15 -10.81 10.77
N GLY A 322 5.31 -11.67 10.19
CA GLY A 322 4.12 -12.19 10.87
C GLY A 322 3.39 -13.26 10.08
N HIS A 323 2.26 -13.73 10.63
CA HIS A 323 1.38 -14.70 9.99
C HIS A 323 0.14 -14.03 9.41
N ILE A 324 -0.14 -14.23 8.12
CA ILE A 324 -1.32 -13.64 7.47
C ILE A 324 -2.63 -14.29 7.94
N ASP A 325 -2.60 -15.61 8.11
CA ASP A 325 -3.77 -16.43 8.45
C ASP A 325 -3.72 -17.04 9.85
N GLY A 326 -2.75 -16.62 10.69
CA GLY A 326 -2.53 -17.16 12.03
C GLY A 326 -1.91 -18.57 12.08
N ARG A 327 -1.89 -19.32 10.97
CA ARG A 327 -1.36 -20.71 10.90
C ARG A 327 -0.35 -20.98 9.77
N GLY A 328 -0.03 -19.97 8.96
CA GLY A 328 0.90 -20.11 7.83
C GLY A 328 2.36 -20.05 8.24
N PRO A 329 3.32 -20.13 7.30
CA PRO A 329 4.70 -19.74 7.58
C PRO A 329 4.78 -18.24 7.87
N GLU A 330 5.76 -17.83 8.67
CA GLU A 330 6.11 -16.43 8.84
C GLU A 330 6.45 -15.82 7.47
N VAL A 331 5.84 -14.67 7.18
CA VAL A 331 6.07 -13.89 5.97
C VAL A 331 6.52 -12.48 6.32
N TYR A 332 7.30 -11.89 5.43
CA TYR A 332 7.74 -10.51 5.59
C TYR A 332 6.62 -9.56 5.24
N LEU A 333 6.38 -8.58 6.12
CA LEU A 333 5.40 -7.52 5.94
C LEU A 333 6.17 -6.28 5.49
N ARG A 334 6.11 -5.97 4.20
CA ARG A 334 6.96 -4.95 3.56
C ARG A 334 6.27 -3.60 3.49
N GLU A 335 7.09 -2.55 3.44
CA GLU A 335 6.66 -1.16 3.32
C GLU A 335 5.64 -0.73 4.39
N LEU A 336 6.01 -0.86 5.66
CA LEU A 336 5.15 -0.43 6.78
C LEU A 336 5.46 1.01 7.20
N ILE A 337 4.45 1.67 7.77
CA ILE A 337 4.62 2.92 8.54
C ILE A 337 4.69 2.56 10.02
N GLU A 338 5.76 2.96 10.70
CA GLU A 338 5.99 2.75 12.13
C GLU A 338 5.69 4.03 12.91
N ILE A 339 4.75 3.95 13.85
CA ILE A 339 4.18 5.09 14.58
C ILE A 339 4.27 4.83 16.08
N VAL A 340 4.61 5.87 16.84
CA VAL A 340 4.52 5.88 18.32
C VAL A 340 3.52 6.91 18.80
N LEU A 341 3.02 6.74 20.02
CA LEU A 341 2.20 7.77 20.67
C LEU A 341 3.05 9.01 20.90
N ASP A 342 2.50 10.20 20.63
CA ASP A 342 3.18 11.45 20.94
C ASP A 342 3.32 11.59 22.47
N PRO A 343 4.54 11.76 23.02
CA PRO A 343 4.73 11.97 24.45
C PRO A 343 4.00 13.19 25.02
N ALA A 344 3.70 14.18 24.17
CA ALA A 344 2.94 15.38 24.52
C ALA A 344 1.42 15.22 24.31
N TYR A 345 0.94 14.04 23.88
CA TYR A 345 -0.48 13.79 23.70
C TYR A 345 -1.25 13.96 25.02
N ASP A 346 -2.27 14.81 24.98
CA ASP A 346 -3.22 15.00 26.06
C ASP A 346 -4.33 13.97 25.87
N GLY A 347 -4.30 12.90 26.69
CA GLY A 347 -5.24 11.77 26.59
C GLY A 347 -6.69 12.10 26.94
N GLY A 348 -6.96 13.38 27.22
CA GLY A 348 -8.24 13.89 27.67
C GLY A 348 -8.34 13.92 29.20
N PRO A 349 -9.52 14.29 29.73
CA PRO A 349 -9.73 14.43 31.16
C PRO A 349 -9.35 13.16 31.93
N ASN A 350 -8.57 13.32 32.99
CA ASN A 350 -8.11 12.24 33.88
C ASN A 350 -7.18 11.20 33.25
N VAL A 351 -6.63 11.46 32.06
CA VAL A 351 -5.60 10.62 31.44
C VAL A 351 -4.26 11.34 31.53
N PRO A 352 -3.22 10.75 32.14
CA PRO A 352 -1.91 11.39 32.20
C PRO A 352 -1.36 11.65 30.79
N ARG A 353 -0.58 12.74 30.62
CA ARG A 353 0.04 13.06 29.32
C ARG A 353 0.92 11.92 28.82
N GLY A 354 0.85 11.67 27.52
CA GLY A 354 1.56 10.58 26.87
C GLY A 354 0.97 9.20 27.18
N PHE A 355 -0.30 9.14 27.54
CA PHE A 355 -1.10 7.91 27.65
C PHE A 355 -2.40 8.05 26.85
N ASN A 356 -2.86 6.94 26.29
CA ASN A 356 -4.18 6.82 25.70
C ASN A 356 -5.24 6.64 26.80
N ARG A 357 -6.53 6.72 26.43
CA ARG A 357 -7.64 6.59 27.38
C ARG A 357 -7.73 5.24 28.12
N LEU A 358 -6.96 4.24 27.70
CA LEU A 358 -6.83 2.95 28.39
C LEU A 358 -5.64 2.92 29.36
N GLY A 359 -5.00 4.08 29.61
CA GLY A 359 -3.87 4.21 30.53
C GLY A 359 -2.57 3.59 29.99
N ARG A 360 -2.44 3.43 28.67
CA ARG A 360 -1.26 2.83 28.01
C ARG A 360 -0.60 3.82 27.07
N ARG A 361 0.70 3.72 26.83
CA ARG A 361 1.42 4.64 25.93
C ARG A 361 1.39 4.18 24.46
N ASN A 362 0.25 3.67 24.01
CA ASN A 362 0.12 3.08 22.69
C ASN A 362 -0.64 4.02 21.78
N PHE A 363 -0.14 4.23 20.56
CA PHE A 363 -0.86 4.99 19.55
C PHE A 363 -2.15 4.28 19.13
N ALA A 364 -2.11 2.96 18.96
CA ALA A 364 -3.24 2.10 18.68
C ALA A 364 -3.28 0.90 19.65
N GLU A 365 -4.48 0.40 19.91
CA GLU A 365 -4.74 -0.80 20.72
C GLU A 365 -5.55 -1.82 19.92
N ASP A 366 -5.69 -3.03 20.48
CA ASP A 366 -6.54 -4.07 19.91
C ASP A 366 -7.97 -3.53 19.67
N GLY A 367 -8.46 -3.69 18.45
CA GLY A 367 -9.74 -3.14 17.97
C GLY A 367 -9.61 -1.83 17.18
N ASP A 368 -8.52 -1.08 17.31
CA ASP A 368 -8.28 0.11 16.48
C ASP A 368 -7.91 -0.23 15.03
N SER A 369 -7.71 -1.51 14.71
CA SER A 369 -7.49 -1.94 13.33
C SER A 369 -8.59 -1.43 12.40
N GLY A 370 -8.20 -0.96 11.22
CA GLY A 370 -9.07 -0.26 10.29
C GLY A 370 -9.04 1.25 10.45
N SER A 371 -8.53 1.81 11.55
CA SER A 371 -8.48 3.27 11.73
C SER A 371 -7.59 3.94 10.68
N ILE A 372 -8.13 4.94 9.98
CA ILE A 372 -7.34 5.80 9.09
C ILE A 372 -6.44 6.72 9.91
N VAL A 373 -5.18 6.79 9.50
CA VAL A 373 -4.18 7.72 10.00
C VAL A 373 -4.10 8.91 9.05
N VAL A 374 -4.22 10.11 9.60
CA VAL A 374 -4.07 11.37 8.87
C VAL A 374 -2.92 12.19 9.42
N ASP A 375 -2.31 13.04 8.61
CA ASP A 375 -1.39 14.07 9.07
C ASP A 375 -2.13 15.28 9.68
N ASN A 376 -1.38 16.30 10.10
CA ASN A 376 -1.97 17.49 10.71
C ASN A 376 -2.71 18.43 9.75
N THR A 377 -2.64 18.18 8.45
CA THR A 377 -3.45 18.83 7.43
C THR A 377 -4.69 18.01 7.04
N ASN A 378 -4.94 16.89 7.74
CA ASN A 378 -5.98 15.90 7.43
C ASN A 378 -5.78 15.19 6.09
N GLN A 379 -4.54 15.04 5.61
CA GLN A 379 -4.26 14.13 4.51
C GLN A 379 -4.12 12.71 5.05
N ALA A 380 -4.84 11.74 4.49
CA ALA A 380 -4.68 10.35 4.86
C ALA A 380 -3.29 9.84 4.42
N ILE A 381 -2.61 9.10 5.30
CA ILE A 381 -1.27 8.53 5.05
C ILE A 381 -1.22 7.00 5.18
N GLY A 382 -2.12 6.42 5.98
CA GLY A 382 -2.11 4.99 6.24
C GLY A 382 -3.35 4.49 6.99
N MET A 383 -3.38 3.17 7.22
CA MET A 383 -4.45 2.49 7.95
C MET A 383 -3.87 1.49 8.95
N ILE A 384 -4.28 1.59 10.22
CA ILE A 384 -3.74 0.77 11.31
C ILE A 384 -4.15 -0.69 11.12
N PHE A 385 -3.20 -1.62 11.25
CA PHE A 385 -3.49 -3.05 11.20
C PHE A 385 -2.95 -3.85 12.39
N GLY A 386 -1.94 -3.34 13.09
CA GLY A 386 -1.35 -4.06 14.21
C GLY A 386 -0.09 -3.36 14.72
N GLY A 387 0.77 -4.13 15.37
CA GLY A 387 2.07 -3.68 15.88
C GLY A 387 2.88 -4.88 16.37
N PRO A 388 4.18 -4.70 16.64
CA PRO A 388 5.02 -5.80 17.02
C PRO A 388 4.76 -6.32 18.45
N GLU A 389 5.11 -7.59 18.67
CA GLU A 389 5.07 -8.27 19.98
C GLU A 389 6.05 -7.64 20.97
N PHE A 390 7.18 -7.15 20.46
CA PHE A 390 8.26 -6.63 21.27
C PHE A 390 7.88 -5.34 22.00
N ARG A 391 7.77 -5.45 23.32
CA ARG A 391 7.96 -4.35 24.25
C ARG A 391 9.45 -4.05 24.28
N MET A 392 9.84 -2.80 24.02
CA MET A 392 11.23 -2.40 24.24
C MET A 392 11.60 -2.77 25.67
N ALA A 393 12.63 -3.62 25.86
CA ALA A 393 12.97 -4.15 27.17
C ALA A 393 13.27 -2.99 28.14
N GLY A 394 12.41 -2.82 29.16
CA GLY A 394 12.48 -1.71 30.11
C GLY A 394 11.80 -0.40 29.70
N ASN A 395 11.11 -0.35 28.56
CA ASN A 395 10.52 0.88 27.99
C ASN A 395 9.00 0.78 27.81
N ASP A 396 8.29 1.88 28.16
CA ASP A 396 6.84 2.03 27.98
C ASP A 396 6.40 2.28 26.52
N PHE A 397 7.30 2.33 25.52
CA PHE A 397 6.95 2.68 24.14
C PHE A 397 6.47 1.48 23.32
N HIS A 398 5.25 1.59 22.79
CA HIS A 398 4.67 0.61 21.89
C HIS A 398 4.59 1.13 20.46
N LEU A 399 5.12 0.34 19.54
CA LEU A 399 5.06 0.59 18.11
C LEU A 399 3.67 0.20 17.58
N SER A 400 3.13 1.04 16.72
CA SER A 400 1.96 0.74 15.90
C SER A 400 2.39 0.71 14.43
N TRP A 401 1.82 -0.20 13.67
CA TRP A 401 2.03 -0.35 12.24
C TRP A 401 0.77 -0.03 11.45
N ALA A 402 0.97 0.71 10.36
CA ALA A 402 -0.04 1.02 9.38
C ALA A 402 0.40 0.57 7.97
N CYS A 403 -0.57 0.11 7.18
CA CYS A 403 -0.40 -0.01 5.73
C CYS A 403 -0.35 1.39 5.12
N HIS A 404 0.43 1.60 4.07
CA HIS A 404 0.35 2.84 3.28
C HIS A 404 -1.03 2.97 2.62
N ILE A 405 -1.61 4.16 2.67
CA ILE A 405 -2.98 4.35 2.15
C ILE A 405 -3.02 4.31 0.62
N VAL A 406 -2.03 4.85 -0.09
CA VAL A 406 -2.03 4.91 -1.56
C VAL A 406 -2.12 3.51 -2.20
N PRO A 407 -1.27 2.55 -1.81
CA PRO A 407 -1.40 1.17 -2.28
C PRO A 407 -2.74 0.51 -1.94
N VAL A 408 -3.34 0.80 -0.77
CA VAL A 408 -4.68 0.31 -0.41
C VAL A 408 -5.73 0.81 -1.40
N LEU A 409 -5.72 2.11 -1.70
CA LEU A 409 -6.68 2.72 -2.60
C LEU A 409 -6.51 2.22 -4.04
N ASP A 410 -5.28 2.02 -4.49
CA ASP A 410 -4.98 1.44 -5.80
C ASP A 410 -5.33 -0.03 -5.90
N LYS A 411 -4.98 -0.84 -4.91
CA LYS A 411 -5.30 -2.27 -4.92
C LYS A 411 -6.80 -2.53 -4.96
N LEU A 412 -7.57 -1.72 -4.23
CA LEU A 412 -9.03 -1.82 -4.17
C LEU A 412 -9.75 -1.04 -5.29
N GLN A 413 -9.04 -0.23 -6.06
CA GLN A 413 -9.61 0.68 -7.08
C GLN A 413 -10.70 1.60 -6.51
N ILE A 414 -10.39 2.24 -5.39
CA ILE A 414 -11.29 3.14 -4.65
C ILE A 414 -10.67 4.54 -4.49
N TYR A 415 -11.47 5.50 -4.04
CA TYR A 415 -11.04 6.83 -3.63
C TYR A 415 -11.79 7.30 -2.38
N ILE A 416 -11.20 8.27 -1.66
CA ILE A 416 -11.80 8.87 -0.47
C ILE A 416 -12.53 10.16 -0.89
N PRO A 417 -13.85 10.29 -0.67
CA PRO A 417 -14.59 11.52 -0.92
C PRO A 417 -14.12 12.66 0.00
N THR A 418 -13.96 13.88 -0.54
CA THR A 418 -13.55 15.08 0.22
C THR A 418 -14.61 16.18 0.10
N LYS A 419 -14.74 17.03 1.13
CA LYS A 419 -15.82 18.03 1.24
C LYS A 419 -15.81 19.07 0.12
N ASP A 420 -14.62 19.49 -0.27
CA ASP A 420 -14.44 20.65 -1.15
C ASP A 420 -14.63 20.29 -2.63
N LYS A 421 -14.77 18.99 -2.96
CA LYS A 421 -14.73 18.47 -4.32
C LYS A 421 -15.53 17.16 -4.45
N LEU A 422 -16.86 17.24 -4.36
CA LEU A 422 -17.74 16.19 -4.88
C LEU A 422 -17.42 16.04 -6.39
N GLY A 423 -16.61 15.03 -6.75
CA GLY A 423 -16.22 14.72 -8.13
C GLY A 423 -14.71 14.67 -8.44
N ARG A 424 -13.80 14.77 -7.46
CA ARG A 424 -12.34 14.61 -7.72
C ARG A 424 -11.76 13.40 -6.98
N ASN A 425 -11.09 12.52 -7.73
CA ASN A 425 -10.47 11.28 -7.25
C ASN A 425 -9.22 11.61 -6.43
N HIS A 426 -9.35 11.73 -5.11
CA HIS A 426 -8.18 11.79 -4.21
C HIS A 426 -7.75 10.38 -3.81
N GLY A 427 -6.46 10.06 -4.02
CA GLY A 427 -5.84 8.86 -3.43
C GLY A 427 -5.22 7.82 -4.35
N SER A 428 -4.27 8.22 -5.20
CA SER A 428 -3.28 7.30 -5.81
C SER A 428 -2.14 8.05 -6.47
N ASP A 429 -1.12 7.33 -6.95
CA ASP A 429 -0.10 7.82 -7.87
C ASP A 429 -0.68 8.34 -9.21
N GLY A 430 -1.98 8.18 -9.45
CA GLY A 430 -2.72 8.76 -10.57
C GLY A 430 -3.86 9.71 -10.16
N ALA A 431 -3.93 10.11 -8.89
CA ALA A 431 -4.89 11.11 -8.44
C ALA A 431 -4.38 12.51 -8.81
N THR A 432 -5.13 13.21 -9.67
CA THR A 432 -4.90 14.65 -9.86
C THR A 432 -5.51 15.39 -8.66
N ASP A 433 -4.85 16.43 -8.16
CA ASP A 433 -5.37 17.35 -7.13
C ASP A 433 -6.60 18.16 -7.60
N GLY A 434 -7.13 17.85 -8.78
CA GLY A 434 -8.19 18.56 -9.45
C GLY A 434 -7.72 19.63 -10.44
N SER A 435 -6.42 19.72 -10.72
CA SER A 435 -5.84 20.50 -11.82
C SER A 435 -5.85 19.77 -13.17
N GLY A 436 -6.01 18.45 -13.18
CA GLY A 436 -5.81 17.63 -14.38
C GLY A 436 -4.33 17.27 -14.64
N GLU A 437 -3.40 17.71 -13.78
CA GLU A 437 -2.00 17.34 -13.85
C GLU A 437 -1.65 16.25 -12.82
N ALA A 438 -0.86 15.26 -13.23
CA ALA A 438 -0.32 14.25 -12.33
C ALA A 438 0.77 14.89 -11.45
N LEU A 439 0.64 14.77 -10.13
CA LEU A 439 1.75 15.06 -9.21
C LEU A 439 2.91 14.10 -9.50
N HIS A 440 4.12 14.67 -9.62
CA HIS A 440 5.37 14.02 -10.01
C HIS A 440 5.48 12.50 -9.79
N ALA A 441 5.74 11.78 -10.88
CA ALA A 441 6.14 10.38 -10.86
C ALA A 441 7.47 10.21 -10.09
N ALA A 442 7.41 9.64 -8.88
CA ALA A 442 8.58 9.20 -8.15
C ALA A 442 8.83 7.70 -8.42
N GLY A 443 9.93 7.41 -9.11
CA GLY A 443 10.81 6.27 -8.81
C GLY A 443 10.36 4.86 -9.23
N ALA A 444 10.80 4.46 -10.41
CA ALA A 444 10.97 3.10 -10.95
C ALA A 444 10.81 1.90 -9.99
N ALA A 445 9.90 0.99 -10.37
CA ALA A 445 9.91 -0.41 -9.96
C ALA A 445 11.13 -1.15 -10.56
N LEU A 446 11.79 -2.00 -9.76
CA LEU A 446 12.86 -2.91 -10.18
C LEU A 446 12.61 -4.33 -9.62
N PRO A 447 13.25 -5.38 -10.20
CA PRO A 447 12.56 -6.57 -10.66
C PRO A 447 12.46 -7.73 -9.65
N ASP A 448 11.47 -8.56 -9.93
CA ASP A 448 11.16 -9.84 -9.31
C ASP A 448 12.31 -10.84 -9.50
N VAL A 449 12.86 -11.37 -8.42
CA VAL A 449 13.83 -12.49 -8.42
C VAL A 449 13.11 -13.73 -7.90
N PRO A 450 12.71 -14.68 -8.76
CA PRO A 450 12.05 -15.89 -8.31
C PRO A 450 13.08 -16.93 -7.90
N GLY A 451 12.96 -17.43 -6.67
CA GLY A 451 13.67 -18.59 -6.18
C GLY A 451 12.78 -19.48 -5.33
N LYS A 452 12.11 -20.46 -5.96
CA LYS A 452 11.92 -21.82 -5.44
C LYS A 452 11.41 -22.78 -6.52
N GLU A 453 12.27 -23.75 -6.85
CA GLU A 453 12.08 -24.95 -7.70
C GLU A 453 11.03 -25.92 -7.06
N VAL A 454 10.43 -26.95 -7.70
CA VAL A 454 10.93 -28.14 -8.45
C VAL A 454 9.70 -28.77 -9.17
N PHE A 455 9.67 -29.29 -10.42
CA PHE A 455 10.20 -30.58 -10.93
C PHE A 455 10.06 -30.74 -12.47
N ALA A 456 11.10 -31.33 -13.09
CA ALA A 456 11.18 -32.20 -14.30
C ALA A 456 10.72 -31.63 -15.69
N SER A 457 11.40 -31.83 -16.83
CA SER A 457 12.50 -32.72 -17.23
C SER A 457 13.17 -32.28 -18.56
N THR A 458 14.34 -32.90 -18.81
CA THR A 458 15.04 -33.20 -20.10
C THR A 458 15.83 -32.15 -20.91
N SER A 459 17.16 -32.38 -20.87
CA SER A 459 18.22 -32.34 -21.91
C SER A 459 18.63 -31.04 -22.63
N ILE A 460 19.80 -30.54 -22.20
CA ILE A 460 21.03 -30.15 -22.94
C ILE A 460 20.87 -29.44 -24.31
N ALA A 461 21.32 -28.17 -24.36
CA ALA A 461 22.27 -27.67 -25.36
C ALA A 461 22.98 -26.41 -24.84
N THR A 462 24.30 -26.48 -24.69
CA THR A 462 25.19 -25.38 -24.32
C THR A 462 25.23 -24.28 -25.39
N LYS A 463 24.96 -23.02 -25.03
CA LYS A 463 25.39 -21.84 -25.82
C LYS A 463 25.82 -20.70 -24.89
N GLN A 464 26.94 -20.08 -25.27
CA GLN A 464 27.66 -19.01 -24.58
C GLN A 464 26.79 -17.79 -24.24
N PRO A 465 27.11 -17.05 -23.16
CA PRO A 465 26.44 -15.79 -22.82
C PRO A 465 26.74 -14.73 -23.88
N ARG A 466 25.70 -14.12 -24.44
CA ARG A 466 25.78 -12.87 -25.22
C ARG A 466 25.43 -11.70 -24.29
N PRO A 467 26.01 -10.51 -24.53
CA PRO A 467 25.91 -9.37 -23.62
C PRO A 467 24.47 -8.92 -23.39
N ASP A 468 24.22 -8.58 -22.13
CA ASP A 468 22.95 -8.26 -21.51
C ASP A 468 22.20 -7.17 -22.27
N LEU A 469 21.05 -7.51 -22.88
CA LEU A 469 20.07 -6.51 -23.30
C LEU A 469 19.25 -6.11 -22.07
N GLU A 470 19.74 -5.10 -21.34
CA GLU A 470 18.96 -4.46 -20.27
C GLU A 470 17.63 -3.92 -20.84
N PHE A 471 16.51 -4.05 -20.11
CA PHE A 471 15.19 -3.56 -20.55
C PHE A 471 15.20 -2.06 -20.90
N ASP A 472 16.04 -1.26 -20.22
CA ASP A 472 16.26 0.15 -20.54
C ASP A 472 16.89 0.36 -21.92
N SER A 473 17.70 -0.59 -22.41
CA SER A 473 18.26 -0.56 -23.77
C SER A 473 17.22 -0.85 -24.85
N VAL A 474 16.19 -1.65 -24.56
CA VAL A 474 15.08 -1.97 -25.48
C VAL A 474 14.22 -0.72 -25.70
N ARG A 475 13.88 0.00 -24.61
CA ARG A 475 13.20 1.29 -24.66
C ARG A 475 13.99 2.30 -25.48
N GLU A 476 15.27 2.46 -25.18
CA GLU A 476 16.13 3.42 -25.86
C GLU A 476 16.29 3.12 -27.35
N ARG A 477 16.25 1.83 -27.73
CA ARG A 477 16.32 1.41 -29.14
C ARG A 477 15.02 1.63 -29.91
N LEU A 478 13.85 1.41 -29.30
CA LEU A 478 12.55 1.72 -29.92
C LEU A 478 12.37 3.22 -30.16
N ARG A 479 12.85 4.05 -29.22
CA ARG A 479 12.78 5.51 -29.32
C ARG A 479 13.68 6.13 -30.38
N LYS A 480 14.59 5.37 -30.99
CA LYS A 480 15.44 5.84 -32.09
C LYS A 480 14.72 5.92 -33.44
N SER A 481 13.56 5.27 -33.55
CA SER A 481 12.64 5.39 -34.69
C SER A 481 11.44 6.23 -34.25
N THR A 482 11.02 7.21 -35.04
CA THR A 482 9.77 7.95 -34.88
C THR A 482 8.58 7.01 -34.72
N ALA A 483 8.43 6.01 -35.59
CA ALA A 483 7.33 5.05 -35.53
C ALA A 483 7.37 4.20 -34.25
N GLY A 484 8.58 3.84 -33.78
CA GLY A 484 8.78 3.13 -32.53
C GLY A 484 8.50 3.97 -31.28
N ASP A 485 8.86 5.27 -31.29
CA ASP A 485 8.55 6.19 -30.19
C ASP A 485 7.03 6.44 -30.10
N GLU A 486 6.36 6.63 -31.24
CA GLU A 486 4.91 6.78 -31.28
C GLU A 486 4.16 5.56 -30.76
N LEU A 487 4.56 4.36 -31.20
CA LEU A 487 4.01 3.10 -30.68
C LEU A 487 4.25 2.94 -29.18
N PHE A 488 5.46 3.28 -28.70
CA PHE A 488 5.79 3.21 -27.27
C PHE A 488 4.96 4.19 -26.44
N ARG A 489 4.78 5.43 -26.93
CA ARG A 489 3.96 6.45 -26.28
C ARG A 489 2.49 6.02 -26.23
N ALA A 490 1.94 5.58 -27.36
CA ALA A 490 0.57 5.08 -27.43
C ALA A 490 0.35 3.88 -26.49
N PHE A 491 1.31 2.95 -26.44
CA PHE A 491 1.25 1.83 -25.49
C PHE A 491 1.31 2.32 -24.04
N THR A 492 2.22 3.23 -23.69
CA THR A 492 2.39 3.73 -22.32
C THR A 492 1.15 4.48 -21.82
N GLU A 493 0.52 5.26 -22.70
CA GLU A 493 -0.72 5.99 -22.43
C GLU A 493 -1.89 5.02 -22.15
N HIS A 494 -1.99 3.93 -22.91
CA HIS A 494 -3.13 3.01 -22.83
C HIS A 494 -2.86 1.67 -22.13
N GLN A 495 -1.64 1.41 -21.63
CA GLN A 495 -1.25 0.10 -21.09
C GLN A 495 -2.16 -0.39 -19.96
N ARG A 496 -2.67 0.53 -19.12
CA ARG A 496 -3.57 0.21 -18.01
C ARG A 496 -4.94 -0.23 -18.54
N GLU A 497 -5.45 0.46 -19.55
CA GLU A 497 -6.72 0.15 -20.21
C GLU A 497 -6.64 -1.16 -21.00
N ILE A 498 -5.58 -1.36 -21.77
CA ILE A 498 -5.30 -2.61 -22.50
C ILE A 498 -5.20 -3.78 -21.52
N SER A 499 -4.43 -3.63 -20.44
CA SER A 499 -4.31 -4.65 -19.40
C SER A 499 -5.64 -4.93 -18.70
N CYS A 500 -6.43 -3.88 -18.44
CA CYS A 500 -7.76 -4.03 -17.86
C CYS A 500 -8.67 -4.87 -18.77
N ILE A 501 -8.76 -4.51 -20.05
CA ILE A 501 -9.57 -5.24 -21.04
C ILE A 501 -9.12 -6.70 -21.13
N VAL A 502 -7.84 -6.93 -21.39
CA VAL A 502 -7.25 -8.28 -21.53
C VAL A 502 -7.49 -9.15 -20.29
N ARG A 503 -7.39 -8.58 -19.08
CA ARG A 503 -7.42 -9.33 -17.82
C ARG A 503 -8.77 -9.35 -17.12
N HIS A 504 -9.72 -8.50 -17.47
CA HIS A 504 -10.95 -8.34 -16.69
C HIS A 504 -12.23 -8.48 -17.52
N THR A 505 -12.20 -8.24 -18.84
CA THR A 505 -13.37 -8.49 -19.68
C THR A 505 -13.42 -9.95 -20.10
N ARG A 506 -14.64 -10.47 -20.33
CA ARG A 506 -14.81 -11.85 -20.80
C ARG A 506 -14.18 -12.03 -22.18
N ALA A 507 -14.36 -11.08 -23.10
CA ALA A 507 -13.80 -11.17 -24.44
C ALA A 507 -12.26 -11.11 -24.42
N GLY A 508 -11.69 -10.22 -23.60
CA GLY A 508 -10.25 -10.09 -23.37
C GLY A 508 -9.63 -11.35 -22.80
N LYS A 509 -10.16 -11.86 -21.68
CA LYS A 509 -9.67 -13.11 -21.05
C LYS A 509 -9.73 -14.28 -22.03
N VAL A 510 -10.83 -14.43 -22.76
CA VAL A 510 -11.02 -15.54 -23.71
C VAL A 510 -10.03 -15.43 -24.87
N ALA A 511 -9.86 -14.25 -25.47
CA ALA A 511 -8.88 -14.04 -26.52
C ALA A 511 -7.45 -14.30 -26.02
N TRP A 512 -7.10 -13.76 -24.86
CA TRP A 512 -5.78 -13.87 -24.26
C TRP A 512 -5.40 -15.31 -23.91
N HIS A 513 -6.27 -16.06 -23.25
CA HIS A 513 -5.96 -17.43 -22.83
C HIS A 513 -6.11 -18.46 -23.96
N ARG A 514 -7.12 -18.34 -24.83
CA ARG A 514 -7.32 -19.33 -25.91
C ARG A 514 -6.25 -19.21 -27.01
N LEU A 515 -5.73 -18.01 -27.24
CA LEU A 515 -4.73 -17.76 -28.28
C LEU A 515 -3.31 -17.66 -27.73
N GLN A 516 -3.03 -18.35 -26.61
CA GLN A 516 -1.70 -18.49 -26.03
C GLN A 516 -1.01 -17.15 -25.67
N GLY A 517 -1.76 -16.10 -25.36
CA GLY A 517 -1.25 -14.76 -25.02
C GLY A 517 -0.15 -14.74 -23.94
N PRO A 518 -0.33 -15.43 -22.79
CA PRO A 518 0.72 -15.54 -21.79
C PRO A 518 1.99 -16.22 -22.31
N ALA A 519 1.86 -17.24 -23.16
CA ALA A 519 3.01 -17.97 -23.69
C ALA A 519 3.79 -17.12 -24.68
N PHE A 520 3.10 -16.41 -25.59
CA PHE A 520 3.74 -15.47 -26.51
C PHE A 520 4.46 -14.36 -25.76
N LEU A 521 3.83 -13.77 -24.74
CA LEU A 521 4.45 -12.73 -23.93
C LEU A 521 5.70 -13.24 -23.19
N ALA A 522 5.61 -14.41 -22.57
CA ALA A 522 6.74 -15.03 -21.88
C ALA A 522 7.91 -15.30 -22.86
N SER A 523 7.62 -15.85 -24.05
CA SER A 523 8.64 -16.10 -25.07
C SER A 523 9.29 -14.82 -25.61
N THR A 524 8.51 -13.74 -25.79
CA THR A 524 9.05 -12.43 -26.18
C THR A 524 9.96 -11.85 -25.08
N ILE A 525 9.55 -11.92 -23.82
CA ILE A 525 10.37 -11.47 -22.69
C ILE A 525 11.66 -12.29 -22.59
N GLY A 526 11.58 -13.61 -22.75
CA GLY A 526 12.74 -14.49 -22.77
C GLY A 526 13.70 -14.15 -23.91
N HIS A 527 13.18 -13.84 -25.11
CA HIS A 527 14.02 -13.34 -26.21
C HIS A 527 14.74 -12.03 -25.85
N LEU A 528 14.04 -11.06 -25.26
CA LEU A 528 14.63 -9.79 -24.84
C LEU A 528 15.70 -9.95 -23.76
N ARG A 529 15.56 -10.96 -22.89
CA ARG A 529 16.54 -11.32 -21.86
C ARG A 529 17.72 -12.16 -22.37
N GLY A 530 17.74 -12.49 -23.66
CA GLY A 530 18.76 -13.36 -24.26
C GLY A 530 18.58 -14.85 -23.98
N GLU A 531 17.46 -15.26 -23.38
CA GLU A 531 17.12 -16.65 -23.08
C GLU A 531 16.72 -17.42 -24.35
N SER A 532 16.29 -16.71 -25.40
CA SER A 532 15.98 -17.26 -26.72
C SER A 532 16.55 -16.39 -27.84
N ASN A 533 17.00 -17.02 -28.93
CA ASN A 533 17.50 -16.30 -30.11
C ASN A 533 16.39 -15.72 -30.99
N ARG A 534 15.14 -16.17 -30.82
CA ARG A 534 13.99 -15.75 -31.64
C ARG A 534 12.72 -15.62 -30.82
N MET A 535 11.82 -14.75 -31.28
CA MET A 535 10.43 -14.69 -30.83
C MET A 535 9.60 -15.64 -31.70
N PRO A 536 8.90 -16.62 -31.11
CA PRO A 536 8.13 -17.59 -31.89
C PRO A 536 7.00 -16.91 -32.67
N SER A 537 6.88 -17.22 -33.96
CA SER A 537 5.73 -16.83 -34.79
C SER A 537 4.50 -17.70 -34.50
N GLU A 538 4.70 -18.91 -33.98
CA GLU A 538 3.64 -19.86 -33.64
C GLU A 538 3.90 -20.53 -32.28
N ILE A 539 2.85 -20.70 -31.47
CA ILE A 539 2.87 -21.49 -30.22
C ILE A 539 1.64 -22.40 -30.22
N ARG A 540 1.85 -23.72 -30.13
CA ARG A 540 0.80 -24.74 -30.04
C ARG A 540 -0.28 -24.60 -31.12
N GLY A 541 0.11 -24.41 -32.39
CA GLY A 541 -0.84 -24.26 -33.51
C GLY A 541 -1.44 -22.86 -33.67
N VAL A 542 -1.15 -21.92 -32.76
CA VAL A 542 -1.67 -20.54 -32.82
C VAL A 542 -0.60 -19.62 -33.35
N GLN A 543 -0.89 -18.87 -34.42
CA GLN A 543 0.00 -17.84 -34.97
C GLN A 543 -0.08 -16.55 -34.14
N ARG A 544 1.07 -15.89 -33.90
CA ARG A 544 1.17 -14.61 -33.18
C ARG A 544 0.34 -13.51 -33.84
N ALA A 545 0.34 -13.46 -35.17
CA ALA A 545 -0.50 -12.54 -35.92
C ALA A 545 -1.99 -12.75 -35.65
N THR A 546 -2.44 -13.99 -35.44
CA THR A 546 -3.83 -14.31 -35.08
C THR A 546 -4.18 -13.79 -33.68
N LEU A 547 -3.27 -13.92 -32.72
CA LEU A 547 -3.43 -13.32 -31.38
C LEU A 547 -3.57 -11.80 -31.48
N LEU A 548 -2.64 -11.13 -32.15
CA LEU A 548 -2.62 -9.67 -32.24
C LEU A 548 -3.86 -9.11 -32.95
N ARG A 549 -4.30 -9.73 -34.06
CA ARG A 549 -5.55 -9.34 -34.74
C ARG A 549 -6.76 -9.49 -33.83
N ARG A 550 -6.85 -10.61 -33.09
CA ARG A 550 -7.97 -10.83 -32.18
C ARG A 550 -7.97 -9.83 -31.03
N LEU A 551 -6.81 -9.53 -30.46
CA LEU A 551 -6.67 -8.51 -29.43
C LEU A 551 -7.03 -7.13 -29.97
N ARG A 552 -6.61 -6.74 -31.17
CA ARG A 552 -7.03 -5.49 -31.83
C ARG A 552 -8.55 -5.40 -31.91
N THR A 553 -9.24 -6.46 -32.35
CA THR A 553 -10.72 -6.48 -32.40
C THR A 553 -11.34 -6.30 -31.01
N VAL A 554 -10.84 -7.00 -30.00
CA VAL A 554 -11.38 -6.90 -28.63
C VAL A 554 -11.15 -5.49 -28.07
N LEU A 555 -9.95 -4.94 -28.24
CA LEU A 555 -9.61 -3.60 -27.76
C LEU A 555 -10.38 -2.51 -28.52
N MET A 556 -10.64 -2.68 -29.82
CA MET A 556 -11.50 -1.77 -30.59
C MET A 556 -12.95 -1.79 -30.11
N ASN A 557 -13.46 -2.95 -29.69
CA ASN A 557 -14.84 -3.08 -29.25
C ASN A 557 -15.05 -2.63 -27.80
N GLU A 558 -14.08 -2.87 -26.92
CA GLU A 558 -14.20 -2.63 -25.48
C GLU A 558 -13.41 -1.40 -24.99
N GLY A 559 -12.58 -0.82 -25.86
CA GLY A 559 -11.76 0.35 -25.56
C GLY A 559 -12.55 1.67 -25.54
N GLY A 560 -12.09 2.57 -24.70
CA GLY A 560 -12.45 3.97 -24.69
C GLY A 560 -12.08 4.67 -26.00
N VAL A 561 -12.57 5.90 -26.15
CA VAL A 561 -12.42 6.67 -27.39
C VAL A 561 -10.94 6.89 -27.75
N SER A 562 -10.10 7.21 -26.76
CA SER A 562 -8.67 7.46 -27.02
C SER A 562 -7.93 6.20 -27.47
N LEU A 563 -8.13 5.06 -26.80
CA LEU A 563 -7.53 3.78 -27.19
C LEU A 563 -7.99 3.33 -28.59
N ARG A 564 -9.27 3.51 -28.93
CA ARG A 564 -9.76 3.23 -30.29
C ARG A 564 -9.04 4.07 -31.34
N GLN A 565 -8.91 5.37 -31.12
CA GLN A 565 -8.18 6.26 -32.03
C GLN A 565 -6.71 5.87 -32.15
N ALA A 566 -6.06 5.45 -31.06
CA ALA A 566 -4.68 4.96 -31.10
C ALA A 566 -4.56 3.65 -31.92
N LEU A 567 -5.52 2.74 -31.82
CA LEU A 567 -5.57 1.49 -32.58
C LEU A 567 -5.92 1.70 -34.06
N GLU A 568 -6.67 2.75 -34.39
CA GLU A 568 -6.89 3.19 -35.77
C GLU A 568 -5.60 3.72 -36.38
N ARG A 569 -4.85 4.56 -35.65
CA ARG A 569 -3.61 5.16 -36.14
C ARG A 569 -2.44 4.20 -36.24
N HIS A 570 -2.25 3.32 -35.25
CA HIS A 570 -1.03 2.53 -35.10
C HIS A 570 -1.25 1.01 -35.19
N GLY A 571 -2.49 0.55 -35.29
CA GLY A 571 -2.82 -0.88 -35.22
C GLY A 571 -2.25 -1.71 -36.37
N ASP A 572 -2.14 -1.13 -37.56
CA ASP A 572 -1.57 -1.83 -38.73
C ASP A 572 -0.04 -1.93 -38.65
N THR A 573 0.65 -0.89 -38.18
CA THR A 573 2.08 -0.92 -37.84
C THR A 573 2.38 -2.05 -36.85
N LEU A 574 1.56 -2.18 -35.81
CA LEU A 574 1.70 -3.23 -34.79
C LEU A 574 1.50 -4.65 -35.36
N LEU A 575 0.66 -4.81 -36.38
CA LEU A 575 0.44 -6.09 -37.06
C LEU A 575 1.58 -6.45 -38.02
N GLN A 576 2.29 -5.47 -38.60
CA GLN A 576 3.46 -5.74 -39.42
C GLN A 576 4.64 -6.29 -38.60
N LEU A 577 4.74 -5.88 -37.33
CA LEU A 577 5.70 -6.46 -36.38
C LEU A 577 5.38 -7.91 -36.01
N ALA A 578 4.20 -8.42 -36.35
CA ALA A 578 3.79 -9.78 -35.99
C ALA A 578 4.67 -10.85 -36.64
N ASP A 579 5.35 -10.55 -37.73
CA ASP A 579 6.19 -11.48 -38.49
C ASP A 579 7.69 -11.40 -38.12
N ALA A 580 8.08 -10.46 -37.25
CA ALA A 580 9.46 -10.28 -36.81
C ALA A 580 9.98 -11.50 -36.02
N GLU A 581 11.06 -12.13 -36.45
CA GLU A 581 11.65 -13.26 -35.72
C GLU A 581 12.53 -12.80 -34.56
N THR A 582 13.03 -11.56 -34.60
CA THR A 582 13.85 -10.97 -33.54
C THR A 582 13.45 -9.52 -33.22
N PHE A 583 13.92 -9.00 -32.09
CA PHE A 583 13.77 -7.57 -31.78
C PHE A 583 14.53 -6.66 -32.75
N VAL A 584 15.61 -7.17 -33.39
CA VAL A 584 16.31 -6.42 -34.44
C VAL A 584 15.42 -6.27 -35.66
N ASP A 585 14.75 -7.35 -36.08
CA ASP A 585 13.81 -7.34 -37.21
C ASP A 585 12.66 -6.34 -36.95
N CYS A 586 12.16 -6.25 -35.71
CA CYS A 586 11.17 -5.22 -35.36
C CYS A 586 11.70 -3.80 -35.64
N LEU A 587 12.95 -3.51 -35.31
CA LEU A 587 13.54 -2.18 -35.54
C LEU A 587 13.79 -1.93 -37.02
N GLU A 588 14.12 -2.96 -37.80
CA GLU A 588 14.27 -2.85 -39.26
C GLU A 588 12.91 -2.55 -39.92
N ILE A 589 11.85 -3.28 -39.55
CA ILE A 589 10.49 -3.03 -40.04
C ILE A 589 10.03 -1.60 -39.71
N LEU A 590 10.30 -1.11 -38.50
CA LEU A 590 9.93 0.26 -38.12
C LEU A 590 10.69 1.33 -38.93
N ARG A 591 11.96 1.08 -39.27
CA ARG A 591 12.75 1.98 -40.13
C ARG A 591 12.29 1.97 -41.57
N ASP A 592 11.99 0.79 -42.10
CA ASP A 592 11.50 0.65 -43.48
C ASP A 592 10.18 1.40 -43.67
N LEU A 593 9.29 1.35 -42.67
CA LEU A 593 8.05 2.11 -42.65
C LEU A 593 8.25 3.62 -42.67
N GLU A 594 9.25 4.14 -41.94
CA GLU A 594 9.60 5.56 -41.97
C GLU A 594 10.14 6.01 -43.33
N THR A 595 10.95 5.16 -43.98
CA THR A 595 11.47 5.49 -45.32
C THR A 595 10.39 5.45 -46.40
N ALA A 596 9.39 4.58 -46.26
CA ALA A 596 8.24 4.51 -47.15
C ALA A 596 7.30 5.71 -46.97
N GLU A 597 7.06 6.17 -45.75
CA GLU A 597 6.26 7.37 -45.45
C GLU A 597 6.95 8.67 -45.86
N ALA A 598 8.29 8.73 -45.81
CA ALA A 598 9.06 9.91 -46.26
C ALA A 598 9.21 10.01 -47.79
N GLY A 599 8.93 8.93 -48.52
CA GLY A 599 8.99 8.86 -49.98
C GLY A 599 7.63 8.94 -50.70
N ALA A 600 6.53 8.99 -49.95
CA ALA A 600 5.16 9.19 -50.42
C ALA A 600 4.73 10.65 -50.20
#